data_AF-A0AAN8KMX5-F1
#
_entry.id   AF-A0AAN8KMX5-F1
#
_cell.length_a   1.000
_cell.length_b   1.000
_cell.length_c   1.000
_cell.angle_alpha   90.00
_cell.angle_beta   90.00
_cell.angle_gamma   90.00
#
_symmetry.space_group_name_H-M   'P 1'
#
loop_
_entity.id
_entity.type
_entity.pdbx_description
1 polymer ?
#
loop_
_entity_poly.entity_id
_entity_poly.type
_entity_poly.pdbx_seq_one_letter_code
_entity_poly.pdbx_strand_id
1 'polypeptide(L)'
;MGAVYLNDCPRQPYIPIYLIVLGAFGLVTILPFCFCQPNLVLVCTLWNGLLDTFLFCWFINGNVWIYSIYQPNYNQTLTEKDPYQSNYNQTLTEKDLYCNKTLYLFAFWTTTLNYLILLSLCVVLCCCCCGVAICACIEGGPEGTGRLHRIEGRMDGAMYREILANNLLPSVRALKMGRGWVFQNDNDPKHTARATKEWLRKKHLKVLEWPSQSPDLNPIENLWRELKVRIAQRQPRNLKDLEKVCMEEWAKIPAAVCANLVKTYRKRMISVIANKGFCTKY
;
A
#
# COMPACT_ATOMS: atom_id res chain seq x y z
N MET A 1 31.60 -17.40 -4.63
CA MET A 1 32.39 -16.43 -3.85
C MET A 1 32.56 -16.86 -2.40
N GLY A 2 31.50 -16.90 -1.57
CA GLY A 2 31.64 -17.29 -0.16
C GLY A 2 32.31 -18.65 0.06
N ALA A 3 31.93 -19.68 -0.71
CA ALA A 3 32.55 -21.02 -0.61
C ALA A 3 34.04 -21.06 -1.00
N VAL A 4 34.49 -20.18 -1.90
CA VAL A 4 35.89 -20.12 -2.37
C VAL A 4 36.80 -19.52 -1.30
N TYR A 5 36.28 -18.58 -0.50
CA TYR A 5 37.03 -17.80 0.49
C TYR A 5 36.52 -18.06 1.92
N LEU A 6 36.06 -19.28 2.20
CA LEU A 6 35.36 -19.61 3.44
C LEU A 6 36.22 -19.34 4.69
N ASN A 7 37.52 -19.60 4.62
CA ASN A 7 38.48 -19.42 5.72
C ASN A 7 39.27 -18.10 5.60
N ASP A 8 39.04 -17.31 4.55
CA ASP A 8 39.84 -16.12 4.22
C ASP A 8 39.19 -14.85 4.80
N CYS A 9 38.60 -14.96 6.00
CA CYS A 9 38.11 -13.79 6.76
C CYS A 9 38.19 -13.97 8.28
N PRO A 10 39.39 -13.85 8.88
CA PRO A 10 39.60 -14.12 10.29
C PRO A 10 38.92 -13.11 11.23
N ARG A 11 38.88 -11.81 10.86
CA ARG A 11 38.20 -10.78 11.67
C ARG A 11 36.68 -10.84 11.60
N GLN A 12 36.11 -11.40 10.53
CA GLN A 12 34.66 -11.63 10.44
C GLN A 12 34.28 -12.88 9.64
N PRO A 13 34.32 -14.07 10.28
CA PRO A 13 34.14 -15.35 9.60
C PRO A 13 32.71 -15.56 9.04
N TYR A 14 31.76 -14.72 9.43
CA TYR A 14 30.38 -14.79 8.97
C TYR A 14 30.14 -14.16 7.59
N ILE A 15 31.07 -13.34 7.05
CA ILE A 15 30.90 -12.72 5.71
C ILE A 15 30.86 -13.76 4.58
N PRO A 16 31.77 -14.76 4.52
CA PRO A 16 31.66 -15.85 3.55
C PRO A 16 30.36 -16.65 3.70
N ILE A 17 29.94 -16.93 4.94
CA ILE A 17 28.71 -17.70 5.25
C ILE A 17 27.47 -16.93 4.79
N TYR A 18 27.43 -15.62 5.04
CA TYR A 18 26.38 -14.72 4.57
C TYR A 18 26.13 -14.86 3.07
N LEU A 19 27.22 -14.84 2.28
CA LEU A 19 27.15 -14.98 0.83
C LEU A 19 26.70 -16.36 0.36
N ILE A 20 27.11 -17.43 1.06
CA ILE A 20 26.67 -18.80 0.74
C ILE A 20 25.17 -18.94 0.96
N VAL A 21 24.67 -18.52 2.12
CA VAL A 21 23.26 -18.61 2.47
C VAL A 21 22.41 -17.73 1.56
N LEU A 22 22.85 -16.49 1.28
CA LEU A 22 22.16 -15.60 0.33
C LEU A 22 22.07 -16.22 -1.07
N GLY A 23 23.15 -16.83 -1.56
CA GLY A 23 23.16 -17.49 -2.86
C GLY A 23 22.30 -18.77 -2.91
N ALA A 24 22.41 -19.63 -1.91
CA ALA A 24 21.66 -20.90 -1.87
C ALA A 24 20.15 -20.66 -1.73
N PHE A 25 19.75 -19.81 -0.78
CA PHE A 25 18.35 -19.50 -0.56
C PHE A 25 17.77 -18.62 -1.67
N GLY A 26 18.59 -17.76 -2.30
CA GLY A 26 18.21 -17.02 -3.50
C GLY A 26 17.95 -17.90 -4.73
N LEU A 27 18.55 -19.09 -4.82
CA LEU A 27 18.19 -20.09 -5.83
C LEU A 27 16.89 -20.82 -5.47
N VAL A 28 16.67 -21.10 -4.18
CA VAL A 28 15.46 -21.75 -3.68
C VAL A 28 14.22 -20.88 -3.88
N THR A 29 14.32 -19.56 -3.77
CA THR A 29 13.18 -18.64 -4.03
C THR A 29 12.73 -18.65 -5.50
N ILE A 30 13.58 -19.06 -6.44
CA ILE A 30 13.25 -19.11 -7.88
C ILE A 30 12.46 -20.39 -8.22
N LEU A 31 12.65 -21.48 -7.47
CA LEU A 31 12.03 -22.79 -7.75
C LEU A 31 10.49 -22.83 -7.62
N PRO A 32 9.84 -22.17 -6.65
CA PRO A 32 8.38 -22.19 -6.48
C PRO A 32 7.59 -21.55 -7.62
N PHE A 33 8.19 -20.62 -8.37
CA PHE A 33 7.55 -19.99 -9.53
C PHE A 33 7.25 -20.98 -10.66
N CYS A 34 7.93 -22.14 -10.69
CA CYS A 34 7.74 -23.15 -11.73
C CYS A 34 6.71 -24.25 -11.36
N PHE A 35 6.33 -24.40 -10.08
CA PHE A 35 5.58 -25.58 -9.63
C PHE A 35 4.30 -25.30 -8.81
N CYS A 36 3.97 -24.05 -8.50
CA CYS A 36 2.79 -23.79 -7.66
C CYS A 36 1.47 -24.07 -8.43
N GLN A 37 0.85 -25.21 -8.12
CA GLN A 37 -0.47 -25.60 -8.61
C GLN A 37 -1.59 -24.87 -7.84
N PRO A 38 -2.77 -24.63 -8.46
CA PRO A 38 -3.88 -23.88 -7.87
C PRO A 38 -4.42 -24.47 -6.54
N ASN A 39 -4.23 -25.76 -6.28
CA ASN A 39 -4.69 -26.41 -5.05
C ASN A 39 -3.75 -26.22 -3.84
N LEU A 40 -2.52 -25.74 -4.05
CA LEU A 40 -1.48 -25.65 -3.02
C LEU A 40 -1.08 -24.20 -2.71
N VAL A 41 -1.86 -23.22 -3.18
CA VAL A 41 -1.55 -21.78 -3.08
C VAL A 41 -1.31 -21.34 -1.65
N LEU A 42 -2.13 -21.75 -0.68
CA LEU A 42 -1.96 -21.37 0.72
C LEU A 42 -0.63 -21.89 1.30
N VAL A 43 -0.25 -23.12 0.98
CA VAL A 43 1.01 -23.73 1.42
C VAL A 43 2.19 -23.03 0.74
N CYS A 44 2.10 -22.73 -0.56
CA CYS A 44 3.11 -21.92 -1.27
C CYS A 44 3.28 -20.53 -0.61
N THR A 45 2.18 -19.85 -0.28
CA THR A 45 2.22 -18.51 0.33
C THR A 45 2.84 -18.54 1.72
N LEU A 46 2.49 -19.52 2.55
CA LEU A 46 3.09 -19.68 3.88
C LEU A 46 4.58 -20.03 3.79
N TRP A 47 4.96 -20.93 2.89
CA TRP A 47 6.35 -21.31 2.65
C TRP A 47 7.19 -20.10 2.19
N ASN A 48 6.71 -19.34 1.21
CA ASN A 48 7.37 -18.14 0.72
C ASN A 48 7.48 -17.09 1.84
N GLY A 49 6.42 -16.88 2.62
CA GLY A 49 6.46 -15.95 3.75
C GLY A 49 7.51 -16.31 4.81
N LEU A 50 7.65 -17.60 5.13
CA LEU A 50 8.70 -18.09 6.05
C LEU A 50 10.11 -17.87 5.47
N LEU A 51 10.29 -18.20 4.19
CA LEU A 51 11.55 -18.04 3.46
C LEU A 51 11.97 -16.55 3.38
N ASP A 52 11.04 -15.67 3.04
CA ASP A 52 11.26 -14.23 2.95
C ASP A 52 11.58 -13.63 4.32
N THR A 53 10.89 -14.07 5.37
CA THR A 53 11.16 -13.64 6.75
C THR A 53 12.57 -14.05 7.17
N PHE A 54 12.99 -15.28 6.87
CA PHE A 54 14.34 -15.76 7.15
C PHE A 54 15.39 -14.93 6.39
N LEU A 55 15.20 -14.72 5.08
CA LEU A 55 16.11 -13.92 4.24
C LEU A 55 16.20 -12.47 4.71
N PHE A 56 15.11 -11.88 5.19
CA PHE A 56 15.10 -10.53 5.76
C PHE A 56 15.92 -10.45 7.04
N CYS A 57 15.71 -11.37 7.99
CA CYS A 57 16.54 -11.44 9.20
C CYS A 57 18.01 -11.70 8.86
N TRP A 58 18.27 -12.56 7.87
CA TRP A 58 19.62 -12.86 7.41
C TRP A 58 20.30 -11.66 6.75
N PHE A 59 19.57 -10.85 5.99
CA PHE A 59 20.04 -9.59 5.43
C PHE A 59 20.44 -8.60 6.52
N ILE A 60 19.63 -8.46 7.58
CA ILE A 60 19.97 -7.61 8.74
C ILE A 60 21.29 -8.07 9.38
N ASN A 61 21.45 -9.37 9.61
CA ASN A 61 22.69 -9.92 10.16
C ASN A 61 23.89 -9.68 9.22
N GLY A 62 23.69 -9.85 7.90
CA GLY A 62 24.69 -9.53 6.89
C GLY A 62 25.17 -8.09 6.94
N ASN A 63 24.24 -7.14 7.15
CA ASN A 63 24.58 -5.73 7.34
C ASN A 63 25.46 -5.52 8.57
N VAL A 64 25.09 -6.11 9.71
CA VAL A 64 25.91 -6.01 10.94
C VAL A 64 27.33 -6.52 10.67
N TRP A 65 27.47 -7.67 10.01
CA TRP A 65 28.78 -8.26 9.75
C TRP A 65 29.63 -7.43 8.77
N ILE A 66 29.05 -7.00 7.65
CA ILE A 66 29.78 -6.24 6.62
C ILE A 66 30.14 -4.85 7.14
N TYR A 67 29.21 -4.15 7.80
CA TYR A 67 29.43 -2.78 8.22
C TYR A 67 30.24 -2.66 9.53
N SER A 68 30.30 -3.71 10.37
CA SER A 68 31.16 -3.72 11.57
C SER A 68 32.65 -3.53 11.27
N ILE A 69 33.08 -3.88 10.06
CA ILE A 69 34.46 -3.76 9.59
C ILE A 69 34.60 -2.75 8.43
N TYR A 70 33.61 -1.85 8.28
CA TYR A 70 33.57 -0.91 7.15
C TYR A 70 34.74 0.07 7.14
N GLN A 71 35.24 0.26 5.91
CA GLN A 71 36.56 0.79 5.52
C GLN A 71 37.75 -0.03 6.03
N PRO A 72 37.84 -1.32 5.67
CA PRO A 72 39.00 -2.14 6.03
C PRO A 72 40.29 -1.55 5.44
N ASN A 73 41.33 -1.43 6.27
CA ASN A 73 42.62 -0.88 5.85
C ASN A 73 43.55 -1.98 5.33
N TYR A 74 43.59 -2.18 4.01
CA TYR A 74 44.42 -3.21 3.37
C TYR A 74 45.90 -2.82 3.18
N ASN A 75 46.28 -1.58 3.52
CA ASN A 75 47.61 -1.04 3.21
C ASN A 75 48.50 -0.87 4.45
N GLN A 76 48.01 -1.20 5.65
CA GLN A 76 48.72 -0.96 6.90
C GLN A 76 49.49 -2.20 7.36
N THR A 77 50.78 -2.02 7.60
CA THR A 77 51.65 -3.02 8.25
C THR A 77 51.72 -2.68 9.73
N LEU A 78 51.31 -3.62 10.59
CA LEU A 78 51.39 -3.45 12.04
C LEU A 78 52.82 -3.81 12.46
N THR A 79 53.63 -2.81 12.79
CA THR A 79 54.91 -3.01 13.47
C THR A 79 54.64 -3.06 14.97
N GLU A 80 54.22 -4.22 15.47
CA GLU A 80 54.12 -4.45 16.91
C GLU A 80 55.53 -4.67 17.47
N LYS A 81 56.13 -3.61 18.04
CA LYS A 81 57.31 -3.74 18.91
C LYS A 81 56.81 -4.16 20.30
N ASP A 82 56.82 -5.46 20.56
CA ASP A 82 56.73 -5.96 21.93
C ASP A 82 58.16 -6.08 22.51
N PRO A 83 58.52 -5.45 23.65
CA PRO A 83 59.90 -5.42 24.13
C PRO A 83 60.42 -6.73 24.72
N TYR A 84 59.64 -7.82 24.69
CA TYR A 84 59.97 -9.02 25.46
C TYR A 84 59.52 -10.34 24.82
N GLN A 85 59.87 -10.61 23.55
CA GLN A 85 59.81 -11.99 23.07
C GLN A 85 60.84 -12.35 22.00
N SER A 86 61.61 -13.41 22.28
CA SER A 86 62.60 -14.02 21.41
C SER A 86 61.94 -14.86 20.30
N ASN A 87 62.40 -14.66 19.06
CA ASN A 87 62.35 -15.61 17.94
C ASN A 87 60.99 -16.24 17.58
N TYR A 88 60.14 -15.47 16.91
CA TYR A 88 59.37 -15.93 15.75
C TYR A 88 58.96 -14.70 14.92
N ASN A 89 59.63 -14.46 13.79
CA ASN A 89 59.35 -13.30 12.94
C ASN A 89 58.09 -13.56 12.09
N GLN A 90 56.90 -13.49 12.70
CA GLN A 90 55.65 -13.41 11.94
C GLN A 90 55.22 -11.96 11.87
N THR A 91 55.61 -11.28 10.80
CA THR A 91 55.03 -9.99 10.42
C THR A 91 53.59 -10.23 9.99
N LEU A 92 52.66 -10.26 10.94
CA LEU A 92 51.23 -10.30 10.64
C LEU A 92 50.84 -8.93 10.09
N THR A 93 50.46 -8.86 8.82
CA THR A 93 50.02 -7.61 8.20
C THR A 93 48.55 -7.39 8.53
N GLU A 94 48.06 -6.15 8.67
CA GLU A 94 46.63 -5.90 8.99
C GLU A 94 45.71 -6.48 7.89
N LYS A 95 46.25 -6.60 6.68
CA LYS A 95 45.67 -7.33 5.54
C LYS A 95 45.35 -8.81 5.86
N ASP A 96 46.13 -9.46 6.72
CA ASP A 96 45.91 -10.85 7.16
C ASP A 96 44.79 -10.96 8.21
N LEU A 97 44.37 -9.84 8.79
CA LEU A 97 43.27 -9.77 9.74
C LEU A 97 41.91 -9.64 9.04
N TYR A 98 41.85 -8.91 7.92
CA TYR A 98 40.61 -8.65 7.19
C TYR A 98 40.29 -9.75 6.17
N CYS A 99 39.04 -9.77 5.68
CA CYS A 99 38.69 -10.68 4.60
C CYS A 99 39.54 -10.42 3.34
N ASN A 100 39.65 -11.41 2.45
CA ASN A 100 40.11 -11.16 1.08
C ASN A 100 39.36 -9.95 0.47
N LYS A 101 40.10 -8.99 -0.09
CA LYS A 101 39.55 -7.74 -0.64
C LYS A 101 38.42 -7.98 -1.65
N THR A 102 38.57 -8.97 -2.52
CA THR A 102 37.57 -9.32 -3.53
C THR A 102 36.31 -9.88 -2.87
N LEU A 103 36.45 -10.74 -1.86
CA LEU A 103 35.33 -11.28 -1.10
C LEU A 103 34.55 -10.17 -0.40
N TYR A 104 35.24 -9.27 0.31
CA TYR A 104 34.60 -8.17 1.03
C TYR A 104 33.88 -7.21 0.07
N LEU A 105 34.53 -6.78 -1.00
CA LEU A 105 33.91 -5.90 -2.00
C LEU A 105 32.70 -6.57 -2.66
N PHE A 106 32.77 -7.86 -2.95
CA PHE A 106 31.62 -8.61 -3.46
C PHE A 106 30.45 -8.59 -2.47
N ALA A 107 30.70 -8.87 -1.18
CA ALA A 107 29.67 -8.80 -0.13
C ALA A 107 29.06 -7.40 0.03
N PHE A 108 29.90 -6.37 0.04
CA PHE A 108 29.49 -4.97 0.14
C PHE A 108 28.64 -4.51 -1.04
N TRP A 109 29.07 -4.77 -2.27
CA TRP A 109 28.32 -4.38 -3.47
C TRP A 109 27.03 -5.19 -3.64
N THR A 110 27.04 -6.48 -3.28
CA THR A 110 25.81 -7.30 -3.26
C THR A 110 24.79 -6.73 -2.28
N THR A 111 25.22 -6.30 -1.09
CA THR A 111 24.35 -5.71 -0.07
C THR A 111 23.81 -4.35 -0.53
N THR A 112 24.66 -3.52 -1.13
CA THR A 112 24.26 -2.24 -1.75
C THR A 112 23.22 -2.44 -2.85
N LEU A 113 23.39 -3.45 -3.71
CA LEU A 113 22.42 -3.76 -4.77
C LEU A 113 21.05 -4.14 -4.20
N ASN A 114 21.02 -4.92 -3.12
CA ASN A 114 19.76 -5.28 -2.43
C ASN A 114 19.03 -4.03 -1.91
N TYR A 115 19.74 -3.03 -1.37
CA TYR A 115 19.12 -1.76 -0.98
C TYR A 115 18.50 -0.98 -2.15
N LEU A 116 19.16 -0.96 -3.30
CA LEU A 116 18.63 -0.30 -4.51
C LEU A 116 17.35 -0.99 -5.01
N ILE A 117 17.30 -2.32 -4.95
CA ILE A 117 16.11 -3.11 -5.30
C ILE A 117 14.99 -2.84 -4.31
N LEU A 118 15.28 -2.81 -3.00
CA LEU A 118 14.28 -2.51 -1.98
C LEU A 118 13.70 -1.10 -2.17
N LEU A 119 14.56 -0.11 -2.42
CA LEU A 119 14.14 1.27 -2.68
C LEU A 119 13.24 1.37 -3.92
N SER A 120 13.60 0.68 -5.02
CA SER A 120 12.81 0.70 -6.24
C SER A 120 11.43 0.05 -6.04
N LEU A 121 11.35 -1.07 -5.31
CA LEU A 121 10.09 -1.71 -4.94
C LEU A 121 9.21 -0.80 -4.07
N CYS A 122 9.80 -0.11 -3.09
CA CYS A 122 9.08 0.87 -2.27
C CYS A 122 8.53 2.04 -3.11
N VAL A 123 9.31 2.54 -4.07
CA VAL A 123 8.88 3.61 -4.97
C VAL A 123 7.73 3.13 -5.87
N VAL A 124 7.83 1.93 -6.46
CA VAL A 124 6.77 1.36 -7.30
C VAL A 124 5.48 1.17 -6.50
N LEU A 125 5.56 0.58 -5.30
CA LEU A 125 4.41 0.40 -4.42
C LEU A 125 3.78 1.76 -4.06
N CYS A 126 4.59 2.75 -3.70
CA CYS A 126 4.13 4.11 -3.39
C CYS A 126 3.44 4.77 -4.60
N CYS A 127 4.02 4.65 -5.79
CA CYS A 127 3.45 5.20 -7.03
C CYS A 127 2.16 4.49 -7.45
N CYS A 128 2.02 3.18 -7.20
CA CYS A 128 0.79 2.42 -7.46
C CYS A 128 -0.34 2.74 -6.47
N CYS A 129 -0.03 3.33 -5.30
CA CYS A 129 -1.02 3.79 -4.33
C CYS A 129 -1.62 5.16 -4.66
N CYS A 130 -1.18 5.83 -5.73
CA CYS A 130 -1.77 7.08 -6.24
C CYS A 130 -3.12 6.83 -6.92
N GLY A 131 -4.11 6.36 -6.15
CA GLY A 131 -5.49 6.26 -6.62
C GLY A 131 -6.11 7.65 -6.82
N VAL A 132 -6.90 7.82 -7.88
CA VAL A 132 -7.76 9.00 -8.03
C VAL A 132 -8.91 8.85 -7.05
N ALA A 133 -9.00 9.76 -6.08
CA ALA A 133 -10.18 9.87 -5.23
C ALA A 133 -11.22 10.71 -5.96
N ILE A 134 -12.43 10.16 -6.12
CA ILE A 134 -13.57 10.87 -6.71
C ILE A 134 -14.65 10.96 -5.64
N CYS A 135 -15.15 12.18 -5.41
CA CYS A 135 -16.34 12.40 -4.61
C CYS A 135 -17.55 12.35 -5.54
N ALA A 136 -18.50 11.46 -5.28
CA ALA A 136 -19.84 11.57 -5.83
C ALA A 136 -20.81 11.89 -4.71
N CYS A 137 -21.81 12.68 -5.04
CA CYS A 137 -23.04 12.71 -4.26
C CYS A 137 -24.07 11.88 -5.03
N ILE A 138 -24.62 10.85 -4.38
CA ILE A 138 -25.98 10.43 -4.70
C ILE A 138 -26.89 11.33 -3.92
N GLU A 139 -27.78 11.98 -4.62
CA GLU A 139 -28.87 12.66 -3.97
C GLU A 139 -30.11 11.82 -4.21
N GLY A 140 -30.56 11.18 -3.13
CA GLY A 140 -31.53 10.09 -3.12
C GLY A 140 -32.91 10.51 -3.62
N GLY A 141 -33.09 10.48 -4.94
CA GLY A 141 -34.36 10.43 -5.62
C GLY A 141 -34.29 9.50 -6.84
N PRO A 142 -35.43 9.12 -7.43
CA PRO A 142 -35.49 8.33 -8.68
C PRO A 142 -34.95 9.09 -9.91
N GLU A 143 -34.41 10.29 -9.73
CA GLU A 143 -34.19 11.30 -10.77
C GLU A 143 -32.81 11.18 -11.45
N GLY A 144 -31.84 10.48 -10.85
CA GLY A 144 -30.54 10.20 -11.47
C GLY A 144 -29.33 10.46 -10.57
N THR A 145 -28.19 10.69 -11.21
CA THR A 145 -26.91 10.95 -10.55
C THR A 145 -26.72 12.43 -10.28
N GLY A 146 -26.26 12.79 -9.07
CA GLY A 146 -25.82 14.15 -8.74
C GLY A 146 -24.49 14.52 -9.41
N ARG A 147 -23.90 15.65 -9.00
CA ARG A 147 -22.58 16.05 -9.51
C ARG A 147 -21.48 15.08 -9.03
N LEU A 148 -20.56 14.78 -9.96
CA LEU A 148 -19.30 14.09 -9.71
C LEU A 148 -18.18 15.12 -9.63
N HIS A 149 -17.32 15.02 -8.62
CA HIS A 149 -16.20 15.93 -8.42
C HIS A 149 -14.90 15.15 -8.19
N ARG A 150 -13.87 15.44 -8.97
CA ARG A 150 -12.53 14.89 -8.75
C ARG A 150 -11.90 15.59 -7.54
N ILE A 151 -11.32 14.79 -6.64
CA ILE A 151 -10.57 15.30 -5.50
C ILE A 151 -9.09 15.29 -5.87
N GLU A 152 -8.42 16.40 -5.69
CA GLU A 152 -6.97 16.49 -5.84
C GLU A 152 -6.28 16.31 -4.48
N GLY A 153 -5.55 15.21 -4.33
CA GLY A 153 -4.85 14.88 -3.09
C GLY A 153 -5.76 14.30 -2.00
N ARG A 154 -5.31 14.41 -0.74
CA ARG A 154 -6.05 13.90 0.42
C ARG A 154 -7.09 14.92 0.86
N MET A 155 -8.36 14.54 0.82
CA MET A 155 -9.46 15.39 1.31
C MET A 155 -9.35 15.60 2.82
N ASP A 156 -9.35 16.87 3.24
CA ASP A 156 -9.53 17.27 4.62
C ASP A 156 -10.96 17.80 4.89
N GLY A 157 -11.22 18.20 6.13
CA GLY A 157 -12.53 18.72 6.51
C GLY A 157 -12.89 20.06 5.85
N ALA A 158 -11.90 20.89 5.48
CA ALA A 158 -12.16 22.17 4.82
C ALA A 158 -12.54 21.96 3.35
N MET A 159 -11.76 21.16 2.64
CA MET A 159 -12.03 20.72 1.28
C MET A 159 -13.39 20.02 1.18
N TYR A 160 -13.72 19.16 2.15
CA TYR A 160 -15.05 18.52 2.21
C TYR A 160 -16.20 19.54 2.24
N ARG A 161 -16.12 20.53 3.13
CA ARG A 161 -17.15 21.58 3.25
C ARG A 161 -17.24 22.44 1.97
N GLU A 162 -16.11 22.72 1.33
CA GLU A 162 -16.06 23.45 0.07
C GLU A 162 -16.74 22.65 -1.06
N ILE A 163 -16.43 21.37 -1.18
CA ILE A 163 -17.05 20.48 -2.16
C ILE A 163 -18.57 20.45 -1.96
N LEU A 164 -19.04 20.31 -0.72
CA LEU A 164 -20.48 20.37 -0.43
C LEU A 164 -21.08 21.74 -0.79
N ALA A 165 -20.40 22.84 -0.46
CA ALA A 165 -20.88 24.19 -0.77
C ALA A 165 -21.11 24.38 -2.28
N ASN A 166 -20.19 23.84 -3.09
CA ASN A 166 -20.16 24.05 -4.54
C ASN A 166 -21.01 23.04 -5.31
N ASN A 167 -21.31 21.87 -4.75
CA ASN A 167 -21.93 20.76 -5.49
C ASN A 167 -23.28 20.30 -4.96
N LEU A 168 -23.55 20.41 -3.66
CA LEU A 168 -24.77 19.85 -3.05
C LEU A 168 -26.03 20.56 -3.57
N LEU A 169 -26.20 21.86 -3.29
CA LEU A 169 -27.40 22.59 -3.72
C LEU A 169 -27.59 22.63 -5.23
N PRO A 170 -26.54 22.77 -6.07
CA PRO A 170 -26.69 22.66 -7.51
C PRO A 170 -27.18 21.29 -7.97
N SER A 171 -26.76 20.20 -7.32
CA SER A 171 -27.26 18.84 -7.63
C SER A 171 -28.74 18.71 -7.24
N VAL A 172 -29.13 19.20 -6.06
CA VAL A 172 -30.52 19.16 -5.57
C VAL A 172 -31.46 19.86 -6.55
N ARG A 173 -31.01 21.00 -7.09
CA ARG A 173 -31.75 21.78 -8.10
C ARG A 173 -31.81 21.07 -9.45
N ALA A 174 -30.68 20.54 -9.92
CA ALA A 174 -30.61 19.84 -11.21
C ALA A 174 -31.52 18.60 -11.23
N LEU A 175 -31.58 17.89 -10.10
CA LEU A 175 -32.44 16.72 -9.89
C LEU A 175 -33.88 17.08 -9.52
N LYS A 176 -34.24 18.37 -9.45
CA LYS A 176 -35.59 18.85 -9.12
C LYS A 176 -36.16 18.22 -7.83
N MET A 177 -35.31 18.02 -6.83
CA MET A 177 -35.74 17.38 -5.60
C MET A 177 -36.82 18.20 -4.88
N GLY A 178 -37.84 17.50 -4.37
CA GLY A 178 -38.90 18.12 -3.59
C GLY A 178 -38.43 18.73 -2.27
N ARG A 179 -39.34 19.43 -1.60
CA ARG A 179 -39.10 19.93 -0.24
C ARG A 179 -38.93 18.75 0.73
N GLY A 180 -38.01 18.88 1.69
CA GLY A 180 -37.81 17.89 2.75
C GLY A 180 -36.81 16.77 2.46
N TRP A 181 -35.94 16.92 1.45
CA TRP A 181 -34.82 16.03 1.24
C TRP A 181 -33.89 15.96 2.47
N VAL A 182 -33.21 14.83 2.63
CA VAL A 182 -32.29 14.56 3.73
C VAL A 182 -30.91 14.25 3.16
N PHE A 183 -29.88 14.90 3.69
CA PHE A 183 -28.49 14.64 3.34
C PHE A 183 -27.98 13.41 4.07
N GLN A 184 -27.33 12.50 3.38
CA GLN A 184 -26.68 11.33 3.98
C GLN A 184 -25.18 11.38 3.69
N ASN A 185 -24.38 11.10 4.71
CA ASN A 185 -22.95 10.87 4.65
C ASN A 185 -22.56 9.79 5.68
N ASP A 186 -21.36 9.23 5.56
CA ASP A 186 -20.83 8.28 6.54
C ASP A 186 -20.24 8.98 7.77
N ASN A 187 -19.76 8.17 8.71
CA ASN A 187 -19.15 8.64 9.96
C ASN A 187 -17.62 8.85 9.86
N ASP A 188 -17.08 9.17 8.68
CA ASP A 188 -15.66 9.54 8.58
C ASP A 188 -15.37 10.75 9.51
N PRO A 189 -14.24 10.76 10.24
CA PRO A 189 -13.87 11.85 11.13
C PRO A 189 -14.01 13.26 10.54
N LYS A 190 -13.76 13.45 9.24
CA LYS A 190 -13.89 14.77 8.58
C LYS A 190 -15.35 15.21 8.41
N HIS A 191 -16.28 14.25 8.30
CA HIS A 191 -17.72 14.49 8.22
C HIS A 191 -18.31 14.75 9.61
N THR A 192 -17.81 14.05 10.63
CA THR A 192 -18.30 14.17 12.01
C THR A 192 -17.59 15.23 12.85
N ALA A 193 -16.53 15.85 12.31
CA ALA A 193 -15.79 16.94 12.94
C ALA A 193 -16.72 18.08 13.38
N ARG A 194 -16.39 18.73 14.51
CA ARG A 194 -17.21 19.82 15.08
C ARG A 194 -17.47 20.94 14.06
N ALA A 195 -16.43 21.37 13.37
CA ALA A 195 -16.52 22.41 12.32
C ALA A 195 -17.45 22.01 11.17
N THR A 196 -17.45 20.73 10.77
CA THR A 196 -18.33 20.22 9.71
C THR A 196 -19.78 20.14 10.18
N LYS A 197 -20.04 19.62 11.38
CA LYS A 197 -21.40 19.60 11.98
C LYS A 197 -21.97 21.01 12.15
N GLU A 198 -21.17 21.96 12.64
CA GLU A 198 -21.57 23.36 12.77
C GLU A 198 -21.90 24.00 11.41
N TRP A 199 -21.08 23.71 10.38
CA TRP A 199 -21.31 24.20 9.03
C TRP A 199 -22.61 23.64 8.42
N LEU A 200 -22.86 22.33 8.54
CA LEU A 200 -24.10 21.68 8.09
C LEU A 200 -25.33 22.30 8.77
N ARG A 201 -25.25 22.54 10.08
CA ARG A 201 -26.31 23.21 10.86
C ARG A 201 -26.57 24.64 10.35
N LYS A 202 -25.50 25.42 10.10
CA LYS A 202 -25.61 26.79 9.58
C LYS A 202 -26.21 26.83 8.17
N LYS A 203 -26.01 25.78 7.37
CA LYS A 203 -26.62 25.62 6.04
C LYS A 203 -28.05 25.07 6.10
N HIS A 204 -28.61 24.83 7.29
CA HIS A 204 -29.94 24.26 7.51
C HIS A 204 -30.14 22.92 6.82
N LEU A 205 -29.08 22.11 6.75
CA LEU A 205 -29.12 20.78 6.15
C LEU A 205 -29.60 19.75 7.17
N LYS A 206 -30.64 19.00 6.83
CA LYS A 206 -31.07 17.85 7.61
C LYS A 206 -30.18 16.67 7.26
N VAL A 207 -29.42 16.18 8.24
CA VAL A 207 -28.48 15.06 8.07
C VAL A 207 -29.12 13.78 8.59
N LEU A 208 -29.02 12.68 7.84
CA LEU A 208 -29.45 11.36 8.25
C LEU A 208 -28.45 10.78 9.27
N GLU A 209 -28.95 10.23 10.37
CA GLU A 209 -28.11 9.47 11.30
C GLU A 209 -27.61 8.19 10.62
N TRP A 210 -26.32 7.91 10.77
CA TRP A 210 -25.67 6.80 10.08
C TRP A 210 -24.94 5.88 11.06
N PRO A 211 -25.11 4.55 10.97
CA PRO A 211 -24.31 3.60 11.73
C PRO A 211 -22.88 3.49 11.17
N SER A 212 -21.89 3.39 12.06
CA SER A 212 -20.50 3.15 11.66
C SER A 212 -20.34 1.79 10.96
N GLN A 213 -19.33 1.68 10.09
CA GLN A 213 -18.98 0.41 9.40
C GLN A 213 -20.13 -0.27 8.65
N SER A 214 -21.07 0.51 8.12
CA SER A 214 -22.25 -0.03 7.40
C SER A 214 -22.26 0.36 5.91
N PRO A 215 -21.25 -0.06 5.11
CA PRO A 215 -21.23 0.23 3.67
C PRO A 215 -22.37 -0.48 2.92
N ASP A 216 -22.83 -1.62 3.41
CA ASP A 216 -23.94 -2.40 2.85
C ASP A 216 -25.27 -1.64 2.88
N LEU A 217 -25.42 -0.73 3.84
CA LEU A 217 -26.54 0.21 3.90
C LEU A 217 -26.40 1.38 2.93
N ASN A 218 -25.20 1.71 2.44
CA ASN A 218 -25.00 2.89 1.59
C ASN A 218 -25.23 2.57 0.10
N PRO A 219 -26.28 3.10 -0.54
CA PRO A 219 -26.57 2.79 -1.94
C PRO A 219 -25.50 3.31 -2.91
N ILE A 220 -24.65 4.25 -2.48
CA ILE A 220 -23.58 4.78 -3.32
C ILE A 220 -22.51 3.76 -3.66
N GLU A 221 -22.32 2.76 -2.80
CA GLU A 221 -21.37 1.68 -3.07
C GLU A 221 -21.77 0.88 -4.32
N ASN A 222 -23.07 0.72 -4.57
CA ASN A 222 -23.56 0.05 -5.77
C ASN A 222 -23.35 0.89 -7.03
N LEU A 223 -23.54 2.22 -6.97
CA LEU A 223 -23.23 3.08 -8.11
C LEU A 223 -21.72 3.16 -8.36
N TRP A 224 -20.91 3.19 -7.31
CA TRP A 224 -19.46 3.11 -7.47
C TRP A 224 -19.03 1.81 -8.13
N ARG A 225 -19.66 0.69 -7.77
CA ARG A 225 -19.43 -0.59 -8.45
C ARG A 225 -19.81 -0.51 -9.93
N GLU A 226 -21.00 0.00 -10.25
CA GLU A 226 -21.46 0.18 -11.63
C GLU A 226 -20.51 1.06 -12.44
N LEU A 227 -20.12 2.21 -11.88
CA LEU A 227 -19.19 3.14 -12.52
C LEU A 227 -17.83 2.47 -12.78
N LYS A 228 -17.28 1.75 -11.80
CA LYS A 228 -16.01 1.01 -11.95
C LYS A 228 -16.07 -0.02 -13.08
N VAL A 229 -17.19 -0.75 -13.22
CA VAL A 229 -17.39 -1.70 -14.31
C VAL A 229 -17.38 -0.99 -15.67
N ARG A 230 -18.09 0.14 -15.80
CA ARG A 230 -18.13 0.93 -17.03
C ARG A 230 -16.78 1.54 -17.40
N ILE A 231 -16.05 2.07 -16.42
CA ILE A 231 -14.69 2.60 -16.61
C ILE A 231 -13.75 1.48 -17.07
N ALA A 232 -13.83 0.29 -16.47
CA ALA A 232 -12.96 -0.84 -16.82
C ALA A 232 -13.13 -1.27 -18.28
N GLN A 233 -14.35 -1.20 -18.82
CA GLN A 233 -14.63 -1.49 -20.24
C GLN A 233 -13.98 -0.47 -21.19
N ARG A 234 -13.77 0.77 -20.73
CA ARG A 234 -13.18 1.86 -21.51
C ARG A 234 -11.65 1.88 -21.49
N GLN A 235 -11.03 1.17 -20.53
CA GLN A 235 -9.57 1.04 -20.39
C GLN A 235 -8.80 2.38 -20.48
N PRO A 236 -9.09 3.37 -19.61
CA PRO A 236 -8.41 4.66 -19.67
C PRO A 236 -6.91 4.52 -19.41
N ARG A 237 -6.09 5.28 -20.16
CA ARG A 237 -4.63 5.07 -20.20
C ARG A 237 -3.83 6.00 -19.27
N ASN A 238 -4.43 7.07 -18.79
CA ASN A 238 -3.80 8.03 -17.90
C ASN A 238 -4.84 8.73 -17.02
N LEU A 239 -4.39 9.55 -16.07
CA LEU A 239 -5.27 10.20 -15.10
C LEU A 239 -6.30 11.15 -15.73
N LYS A 240 -5.92 11.91 -16.77
CA LYS A 240 -6.83 12.84 -17.46
C LYS A 240 -7.91 12.07 -18.23
N ASP A 241 -7.50 10.99 -18.88
CA ASP A 241 -8.41 10.09 -19.59
C ASP A 241 -9.35 9.37 -18.62
N LEU A 242 -8.83 8.89 -17.49
CA LEU A 242 -9.64 8.30 -16.42
C LEU A 242 -10.67 9.29 -15.89
N GLU A 243 -10.28 10.53 -15.57
CA GLU A 243 -11.20 11.58 -15.12
C GLU A 243 -12.31 11.83 -16.14
N LYS A 244 -11.94 11.98 -17.42
CA LYS A 244 -12.90 12.18 -18.50
C LYS A 244 -13.88 11.01 -18.62
N VAL A 245 -13.37 9.77 -18.64
CA VAL A 245 -14.19 8.56 -18.72
C VAL A 245 -15.11 8.43 -17.50
N CYS A 246 -14.64 8.75 -16.30
CA CYS A 246 -15.46 8.77 -15.09
C CYS A 246 -16.65 9.73 -15.25
N MET A 247 -16.41 10.95 -15.72
CA MET A 247 -17.47 11.95 -15.92
C MET A 247 -18.46 11.52 -17.02
N GLU A 248 -17.97 10.99 -18.13
CA GLU A 248 -18.81 10.49 -19.24
C GLU A 248 -19.69 9.32 -18.81
N GLU A 249 -19.12 8.33 -18.13
CA GLU A 249 -19.86 7.13 -17.72
C GLU A 249 -20.80 7.40 -16.55
N TRP A 250 -20.44 8.30 -15.64
CA TRP A 250 -21.34 8.74 -14.57
C TRP A 250 -22.60 9.39 -15.12
N ALA A 251 -22.47 10.29 -16.10
CA ALA A 251 -23.61 10.93 -16.76
C ALA A 251 -24.50 9.96 -17.54
N LYS A 252 -23.99 8.78 -17.91
CA LYS A 252 -24.73 7.72 -18.62
C LYS A 252 -25.42 6.73 -17.68
N ILE A 253 -25.23 6.82 -16.37
CA ILE A 253 -25.92 5.93 -15.42
C ILE A 253 -27.43 6.27 -15.47
N PRO A 254 -28.30 5.32 -15.87
CA PRO A 254 -29.72 5.60 -16.00
C PRO A 254 -30.35 5.92 -14.65
N ALA A 255 -31.29 6.88 -14.62
CA ALA A 255 -32.05 7.22 -13.42
C ALA A 255 -32.80 6.03 -12.81
N ALA A 256 -33.21 5.07 -13.64
CA ALA A 256 -33.82 3.81 -13.21
C ALA A 256 -32.90 2.98 -12.28
N VAL A 257 -31.57 3.05 -12.44
CA VAL A 257 -30.62 2.39 -11.54
C VAL A 257 -30.71 3.02 -10.15
N CYS A 258 -30.63 4.35 -10.06
CA CYS A 258 -30.79 5.10 -8.81
C CYS A 258 -32.16 4.82 -8.16
N ALA A 259 -33.24 4.89 -8.93
CA ALA A 259 -34.60 4.62 -8.46
C ALA A 259 -34.73 3.22 -7.84
N ASN A 260 -34.15 2.20 -8.48
CA ASN A 260 -34.18 0.83 -7.98
C ASN A 260 -33.39 0.65 -6.68
N LEU A 261 -32.25 1.34 -6.54
CA LEU A 261 -31.46 1.32 -5.30
C LEU A 261 -32.25 1.90 -4.12
N VAL A 262 -32.95 3.03 -4.33
CA VAL A 262 -33.82 3.63 -3.32
C VAL A 262 -35.04 2.75 -3.02
N LYS A 263 -35.71 2.23 -4.06
CA LYS A 263 -36.88 1.34 -3.91
C LYS A 263 -36.57 0.09 -3.10
N THR A 264 -35.36 -0.44 -3.22
CA THR A 264 -34.92 -1.65 -2.50
C THR A 264 -34.29 -1.37 -1.14
N TYR A 265 -34.15 -0.10 -0.75
CA TYR A 265 -33.49 0.31 0.49
C TYR A 265 -34.09 -0.34 1.74
N ARG A 266 -35.44 -0.37 1.82
CA ARG A 266 -36.15 -1.01 2.94
C ARG A 266 -35.74 -2.48 3.13
N LYS A 267 -35.45 -3.20 2.04
CA LYS A 267 -35.01 -4.60 2.11
C LYS A 267 -33.63 -4.73 2.77
N ARG A 268 -32.73 -3.76 2.54
CA ARG A 268 -31.41 -3.71 3.21
C ARG A 268 -31.56 -3.55 4.71
N MET A 269 -32.39 -2.59 5.13
CA MET A 269 -32.67 -2.36 6.55
C MET A 269 -33.26 -3.60 7.22
N ILE A 270 -34.24 -4.25 6.58
CA ILE A 270 -34.81 -5.51 7.09
C ILE A 270 -33.74 -6.59 7.20
N SER A 271 -32.83 -6.69 6.23
CA SER A 271 -31.72 -7.66 6.26
C SER A 271 -30.77 -7.39 7.42
N VAL A 272 -30.42 -6.13 7.71
CA VAL A 272 -29.55 -5.77 8.85
C VAL A 272 -30.24 -6.12 10.17
N ILE A 273 -31.53 -5.81 10.31
CA ILE A 273 -32.31 -6.14 11.51
C ILE A 273 -32.37 -7.67 11.70
N ALA A 274 -32.67 -8.42 10.64
CA ALA A 274 -32.69 -9.87 10.68
C ALA A 274 -31.32 -10.46 11.04
N ASN A 275 -30.25 -9.84 10.57
CA ASN A 275 -28.87 -10.18 10.89
C ASN A 275 -28.38 -9.56 12.22
N LYS A 276 -29.27 -8.98 13.06
CA LYS A 276 -28.91 -8.40 14.36
C LYS A 276 -27.75 -7.38 14.29
N GLY A 277 -27.67 -6.62 13.20
CA GLY A 277 -26.62 -5.63 12.97
C GLY A 277 -25.33 -6.16 12.33
N PHE A 278 -25.22 -7.47 12.07
CA PHE A 278 -24.10 -8.03 11.30
C PHE A 278 -24.24 -7.73 9.80
N CYS A 279 -23.12 -7.88 9.09
CA CYS A 279 -23.01 -7.65 7.66
C CYS A 279 -24.11 -8.37 6.87
N THR A 280 -24.60 -7.69 5.83
CA THR A 280 -25.57 -8.26 4.90
C THR A 280 -24.92 -8.61 3.56
N LYS A 281 -25.71 -9.18 2.64
CA LYS A 281 -25.26 -9.53 1.28
C LYS A 281 -25.11 -8.33 0.33
N TYR A 282 -25.46 -7.13 0.80
CA TYR A 282 -25.57 -5.93 -0.02
C TYR A 282 -24.24 -5.20 -0.21
#